data_AF-A0A2N2CZ71-F1
#
_entry.id   AF-A0A2N2CZ71-F1
#
_cell.length_a   1.000
_cell.length_b   1.000
_cell.length_c   1.000
_cell.angle_alpha   90.00
_cell.angle_beta   90.00
_cell.angle_gamma   90.00
#
_symmetry.space_group_name_H-M   'P 1'
#
loop_
_entity.id
_entity.type
_entity.pdbx_description
1 polymer ?
#
loop_
_entity_poly.entity_id
_entity_poly.type
_entity_poly.pdbx_seq_one_letter_code
_entity_poly.pdbx_strand_id
1 'polypeptide(L)'
;MEIKQCIETITDCQSWKQLLMSHSKEELAELIIHRMLRDSGFSRELYHKLVKRSLSVKETIDDYETEVGYEMNKNIPDVYFLMILSDKLLERAECTDNLLDQLKLYVSVIMNLDRVIEYGAGFRNEDEFVLIEVMDTCRDLMLAAIKKYSKDLSAEELSKVSEYLKTESVRYCSIDNENRIETAFEKVASLTEGRTGITKDGAYVRGASYYRNLK
;
A
#
# COMPACT_ATOMS: atom_id res chain seq x y z
N MET A 1 37.58 -12.11 4.15
CA MET A 1 36.78 -10.90 3.86
C MET A 1 36.65 -10.16 5.18
N GLU A 2 37.08 -8.90 5.24
CA GLU A 2 37.00 -8.11 6.47
C GLU A 2 35.55 -7.69 6.71
N ILE A 3 35.06 -7.90 7.93
CA ILE A 3 33.70 -7.50 8.33
C ILE A 3 33.83 -6.20 9.11
N LYS A 4 33.33 -5.11 8.53
CA LYS A 4 33.25 -3.82 9.20
C LYS A 4 32.16 -3.83 10.27
N GLN A 5 32.38 -3.07 11.34
CA GLN A 5 31.40 -2.94 12.42
C GLN A 5 30.10 -2.26 11.97
N CYS A 6 30.17 -1.31 11.02
CA CYS A 6 29.02 -0.59 10.48
C CYS A 6 28.75 -0.99 9.02
N ILE A 7 27.48 -1.02 8.62
CA ILE A 7 27.06 -1.23 7.23
C ILE A 7 26.86 0.14 6.58
N GLU A 8 27.77 0.51 5.67
CA GLU A 8 27.73 1.80 4.96
C GLU A 8 27.49 1.60 3.46
N THR A 9 27.86 0.44 2.93
CA THR A 9 27.78 0.13 1.49
C THR A 9 27.06 -1.19 1.22
N ILE A 10 26.64 -1.38 -0.03
CA ILE A 10 26.08 -2.65 -0.52
C ILE A 10 27.08 -3.80 -0.32
N THR A 11 28.37 -3.55 -0.50
CA THR A 11 29.44 -4.54 -0.27
C THR A 11 29.52 -4.94 1.20
N ASP A 12 29.37 -4.00 2.14
CA ASP A 12 29.35 -4.31 3.57
C ASP A 12 28.12 -5.17 3.90
N CYS A 13 26.95 -4.84 3.34
CA CYS A 13 25.72 -5.61 3.51
C CYS A 13 25.87 -7.06 3.00
N GLN A 14 26.45 -7.24 1.81
CA GLN A 14 26.74 -8.58 1.28
C GLN A 14 27.74 -9.35 2.15
N SER A 15 28.74 -8.65 2.69
CA SER A 15 29.74 -9.24 3.57
C SER A 15 29.13 -9.74 4.88
N TRP A 16 28.29 -8.91 5.50
CA TRP A 16 27.50 -9.27 6.67
C TRP A 16 26.54 -10.43 6.39
N LYS A 17 25.85 -10.41 5.25
CA LYS A 17 24.96 -11.51 4.85
C LYS A 17 25.71 -12.84 4.77
N GLN A 18 26.90 -12.86 4.15
CA GLN A 18 27.70 -14.09 4.07
C GLN A 18 28.16 -14.58 5.45
N LEU A 19 28.58 -13.67 6.33
CA LEU A 19 28.94 -14.00 7.71
C LEU A 19 27.75 -14.58 8.48
N LEU A 20 26.59 -13.94 8.41
CA LEU A 20 25.39 -14.44 9.10
C LEU A 20 25.01 -15.83 8.59
N MET A 21 25.08 -16.06 7.28
CA MET A 21 24.80 -17.37 6.68
C MET A 21 25.80 -18.47 7.04
N SER A 22 26.99 -18.13 7.58
CA SER A 22 27.96 -19.13 8.05
C SER A 22 27.71 -19.60 9.48
N HIS A 23 26.77 -18.98 10.21
CA HIS A 23 26.39 -19.37 11.57
C HIS A 23 25.19 -20.32 11.57
N SER A 24 24.99 -21.04 12.67
CA SER A 24 23.83 -21.92 12.82
C SER A 24 22.53 -21.11 12.98
N LYS A 25 21.39 -21.73 12.65
CA LYS A 25 20.09 -21.08 12.79
C LYS A 25 19.76 -20.82 14.26
N GLU A 26 20.20 -21.73 15.13
CA GLU A 26 20.01 -21.68 16.58
C GLU A 26 20.75 -20.48 17.18
N GLU A 27 22.03 -20.28 16.85
CA GLU A 27 22.82 -19.13 17.32
C GLU A 27 22.20 -17.80 16.87
N LEU A 28 21.74 -17.72 15.62
CA LEU A 28 21.09 -16.51 15.10
C LEU A 28 19.74 -16.26 15.77
N ALA A 29 18.95 -17.31 16.03
CA ALA A 29 17.67 -17.20 16.71
C ALA A 29 17.85 -16.71 18.15
N GLU A 30 18.84 -17.23 18.88
CA GLU A 30 19.15 -16.76 20.24
C GLU A 30 19.59 -15.30 20.25
N LEU A 31 20.42 -14.88 19.30
CA LEU A 31 20.83 -13.47 19.17
C LEU A 31 19.61 -12.56 18.93
N ILE A 32 18.70 -12.97 18.05
CA ILE A 32 17.46 -12.25 17.77
C ILE A 32 16.59 -12.16 19.02
N ILE A 33 16.35 -13.27 19.72
CA ILE A 33 15.53 -13.31 20.95
C ILE A 33 16.15 -12.41 22.03
N HIS A 34 17.48 -12.45 22.21
CA HIS A 34 18.16 -11.58 23.16
C HIS A 34 17.98 -10.09 22.84
N ARG A 35 17.97 -9.72 21.56
CA ARG A 35 17.66 -8.34 21.15
C ARG A 35 16.19 -7.99 21.41
N MET A 36 15.26 -8.90 21.08
CA MET A 36 13.83 -8.71 21.33
C MET A 36 13.54 -8.43 22.80
N LEU A 37 14.16 -9.16 23.73
CA LEU A 37 13.99 -8.95 25.17
C LEU A 37 14.40 -7.55 25.67
N ARG A 38 15.24 -6.83 24.92
CA ARG A 38 15.77 -5.52 25.31
C ARG A 38 15.16 -4.36 24.52
N ASP A 39 14.54 -4.66 23.38
CA ASP A 39 14.04 -3.68 22.42
C ASP A 39 12.63 -4.09 21.96
N SER A 40 11.63 -3.44 22.52
CA SER A 40 10.23 -3.67 22.18
C SER A 40 9.88 -3.22 20.76
N GLY A 41 10.56 -2.20 20.22
CA GLY A 41 10.39 -1.74 18.85
C GLY A 41 10.85 -2.82 17.87
N PHE A 42 12.05 -3.36 18.08
CA PHE A 42 12.58 -4.46 17.29
C PHE A 42 11.74 -5.74 17.40
N SER A 43 11.22 -6.05 18.60
CA SER A 43 10.31 -7.17 18.80
C SER A 43 9.04 -7.06 17.97
N ARG A 44 8.47 -5.86 17.94
CA ARG A 44 7.27 -5.57 17.18
C ARG A 44 7.53 -5.63 15.68
N GLU A 45 8.61 -5.02 15.20
CA GLU A 45 9.04 -5.15 13.79
C GLU A 45 9.15 -6.62 13.37
N LEU A 46 9.84 -7.45 14.16
CA LEU A 46 9.98 -8.87 13.86
C LEU A 46 8.65 -9.61 13.87
N TYR A 47 7.75 -9.28 14.80
CA TYR A 47 6.41 -9.86 14.82
C TYR A 47 5.69 -9.60 13.50
N HIS A 48 5.66 -8.35 13.02
CA HIS A 48 4.96 -8.01 11.78
C HIS A 48 5.66 -8.54 10.52
N LYS A 49 7.00 -8.64 10.50
CA LYS A 49 7.76 -9.18 9.36
C LYS A 49 7.74 -10.71 9.27
N LEU A 50 7.72 -11.42 10.40
CA LEU A 50 7.90 -12.88 10.41
C LEU A 50 6.61 -13.66 10.69
N VAL A 51 5.66 -13.09 11.45
CA VAL A 51 4.42 -13.80 11.79
C VAL A 51 3.42 -13.68 10.66
N LYS A 52 3.27 -14.77 9.92
CA LYS A 52 2.26 -14.90 8.87
C LYS A 52 0.92 -15.30 9.48
N ARG A 53 -0.10 -14.49 9.23
CA ARG A 53 -1.50 -14.80 9.58
C ARG A 53 -2.29 -15.05 8.30
N SER A 54 -3.11 -16.10 8.29
CA SER A 54 -4.06 -16.36 7.20
C SER A 54 -5.32 -15.55 7.42
N LEU A 55 -5.29 -14.27 7.05
CA LEU A 55 -6.41 -13.35 7.16
C LEU A 55 -7.11 -13.15 5.81
N SER A 56 -8.42 -12.98 5.84
CA SER A 56 -9.16 -12.41 4.70
C SER A 56 -8.69 -10.97 4.43
N VAL A 57 -9.03 -10.44 3.25
CA VAL A 57 -8.69 -9.05 2.89
C VAL A 57 -9.27 -8.07 3.91
N LYS A 58 -10.53 -8.27 4.30
CA LYS A 58 -11.18 -7.44 5.31
C LYS A 58 -10.47 -7.51 6.65
N GLU A 59 -10.20 -8.70 7.17
CA GLU A 59 -9.48 -8.86 8.44
C GLU A 59 -8.06 -8.27 8.37
N THR A 60 -7.42 -8.28 7.20
CA THR A 60 -6.10 -7.65 7.02
C THR A 60 -6.20 -6.12 7.13
N ILE A 61 -7.22 -5.52 6.54
CA ILE A 61 -7.49 -4.09 6.65
C ILE A 61 -7.83 -3.71 8.09
N ASP A 62 -8.72 -4.48 8.74
CA ASP A 62 -9.12 -4.24 10.13
C ASP A 62 -7.92 -4.34 11.11
N ASP A 63 -7.02 -5.32 10.91
CA ASP A 63 -5.75 -5.49 11.67
C ASP A 63 -4.85 -4.26 11.47
N TYR A 64 -4.69 -3.81 10.22
CA TYR A 64 -3.88 -2.63 9.89
C TYR A 64 -4.42 -1.34 10.48
N GLU A 65 -5.72 -1.06 10.34
CA GLU A 65 -6.36 0.12 10.90
C GLU A 65 -6.24 0.16 12.43
N THR A 66 -6.33 -1.01 13.07
CA THR A 66 -6.13 -1.14 14.51
C THR A 66 -4.70 -0.77 14.92
N GLU A 67 -3.69 -1.29 14.22
CA GLU A 67 -2.28 -1.01 14.51
C GLU A 67 -1.89 0.45 14.21
N VAL A 68 -2.36 1.02 13.10
CA VAL A 68 -2.19 2.47 12.81
C VAL A 68 -2.91 3.29 13.88
N GLY A 69 -4.08 2.85 14.33
CA GLY A 69 -4.79 3.42 15.48
C GLY A 69 -3.93 3.47 16.74
N TYR A 70 -3.19 2.41 17.04
CA TYR A 70 -2.26 2.41 18.17
C TYR A 70 -1.09 3.38 17.98
N GLU A 71 -0.55 3.51 16.75
CA GLU A 71 0.48 4.52 16.46
C GLU A 71 -0.02 5.95 16.63
N MET A 72 -1.23 6.26 16.15
CA MET A 72 -1.85 7.58 16.31
C MET A 72 -2.05 7.98 17.78
N ASN A 73 -2.16 7.00 18.68
CA ASN A 73 -2.33 7.24 20.12
C ASN A 73 -1.00 7.50 20.85
N LYS A 74 0.14 7.39 20.16
CA LYS A 74 1.45 7.72 20.75
C LYS A 74 1.70 9.22 20.70
N ASN A 75 2.57 9.68 21.60
CA ASN A 75 3.06 11.07 21.56
C ASN A 75 3.78 11.41 20.25
N ILE A 76 4.46 10.42 19.66
CA ILE A 76 5.16 10.52 18.38
C ILE A 76 4.90 9.20 17.64
N PRO A 77 4.09 9.22 16.58
CA PRO A 77 3.91 8.05 15.72
C PRO A 77 5.24 7.62 15.10
N ASP A 78 5.50 6.32 15.04
CA ASP A 78 6.74 5.75 14.51
C ASP A 78 6.63 5.56 12.99
N VAL A 79 7.24 6.47 12.23
CA VAL A 79 7.23 6.47 10.75
C VAL A 79 7.76 5.15 10.19
N TYR A 80 8.87 4.63 10.73
CA TYR A 80 9.45 3.39 10.24
C TYR A 80 8.53 2.19 10.48
N PHE A 81 7.87 2.15 11.64
CA PHE A 81 6.90 1.10 11.91
C PHE A 81 5.66 1.21 11.02
N LEU A 82 5.17 2.42 10.75
CA LEU A 82 4.07 2.65 9.80
C LEU A 82 4.41 2.16 8.39
N MET A 83 5.65 2.32 7.94
CA MET A 83 6.13 1.72 6.68
C MET A 83 6.02 0.19 6.72
N ILE A 84 6.50 -0.45 7.79
CA ILE A 84 6.43 -1.92 7.93
C ILE A 84 4.98 -2.42 7.87
N LEU A 85 4.05 -1.70 8.51
CA LEU A 85 2.63 -2.04 8.46
C LEU A 85 2.07 -1.91 7.03
N SER A 86 2.43 -0.84 6.33
CA SER A 86 2.00 -0.58 4.95
C SER A 86 2.57 -1.60 3.96
N ASP A 87 3.85 -1.96 4.10
CA ASP A 87 4.51 -2.99 3.29
C ASP A 87 3.78 -4.34 3.38
N LYS A 88 3.31 -4.71 4.57
CA LYS A 88 2.51 -5.94 4.75
C LYS A 88 1.20 -5.90 3.97
N LEU A 89 0.56 -4.73 3.85
CA LEU A 89 -0.65 -4.56 3.02
C LEU A 89 -0.33 -4.61 1.53
N LEU A 90 0.79 -4.02 1.12
CA LEU A 90 1.29 -4.08 -0.25
C LEU A 90 1.58 -5.53 -0.67
N GLU A 91 2.32 -6.29 0.14
CA GLU A 91 2.57 -7.71 -0.08
C GLU A 91 1.27 -8.53 -0.18
N ARG A 92 0.27 -8.21 0.67
CA ARG A 92 -1.04 -8.86 0.60
C ARG A 92 -1.77 -8.54 -0.69
N ALA A 93 -1.67 -7.30 -1.18
CA ALA A 93 -2.30 -6.86 -2.41
C ALA A 93 -1.68 -7.57 -3.63
N GLU A 94 -0.36 -7.73 -3.66
CA GLU A 94 0.34 -8.50 -4.70
C GLU A 94 -0.13 -9.96 -4.79
N CYS A 95 -0.50 -10.55 -3.65
CA CYS A 95 -1.01 -11.91 -3.55
C CYS A 95 -2.54 -12.02 -3.73
N THR A 96 -3.23 -10.94 -4.08
CA THR A 96 -4.70 -10.91 -4.22
C THR A 96 -5.09 -10.83 -5.69
N ASP A 97 -5.86 -11.81 -6.19
CA ASP A 97 -6.21 -11.89 -7.62
C ASP A 97 -7.40 -11.00 -8.04
N ASN A 98 -8.18 -10.52 -7.06
CA ASN A 98 -9.35 -9.69 -7.30
C ASN A 98 -8.98 -8.20 -7.31
N LEU A 99 -9.25 -7.49 -8.41
CA LEU A 99 -8.92 -6.06 -8.55
C LEU A 99 -9.56 -5.20 -7.45
N LEU A 100 -10.84 -5.40 -7.13
CA LEU A 100 -11.53 -4.60 -6.13
C LEU A 100 -10.87 -4.76 -4.76
N ASP A 101 -10.51 -5.99 -4.39
CA ASP A 101 -9.84 -6.25 -3.12
C ASP A 101 -8.40 -5.74 -3.09
N GLN A 102 -7.66 -5.78 -4.20
CA GLN A 102 -6.37 -5.08 -4.32
C GLN A 102 -6.51 -3.58 -4.07
N LEU A 103 -7.48 -2.94 -4.73
CA LEU A 103 -7.73 -1.51 -4.60
C LEU A 103 -8.11 -1.13 -3.17
N LYS A 104 -8.91 -1.95 -2.47
CA LYS A 104 -9.23 -1.73 -1.06
C LYS A 104 -7.98 -1.68 -0.19
N LEU A 105 -7.04 -2.61 -0.38
CA LEU A 105 -5.78 -2.63 0.37
C LEU A 105 -4.97 -1.35 0.14
N TYR A 106 -4.80 -0.93 -1.12
CA TYR A 106 -4.06 0.29 -1.45
C TYR A 106 -4.74 1.56 -0.92
N VAL A 107 -6.07 1.66 -1.05
CA VAL A 107 -6.85 2.78 -0.53
C VAL A 107 -6.75 2.86 0.99
N SER A 108 -6.83 1.72 1.69
CA SER A 108 -6.64 1.67 3.14
C SER A 108 -5.28 2.21 3.57
N VAL A 109 -4.19 1.88 2.85
CA VAL A 109 -2.86 2.46 3.14
C VAL A 109 -2.89 3.97 2.96
N ILE A 110 -3.37 4.48 1.82
CA ILE A 110 -3.41 5.93 1.53
C ILE A 110 -4.17 6.68 2.62
N MET A 111 -5.41 6.26 2.91
CA MET A 111 -6.26 6.99 3.86
C MET A 111 -5.71 6.99 5.28
N ASN A 112 -5.11 5.88 5.73
CA ASN A 112 -4.57 5.79 7.09
C ASN A 112 -3.22 6.48 7.23
N LEU A 113 -2.36 6.45 6.19
CA LEU A 113 -1.11 7.20 6.20
C LEU A 113 -1.36 8.72 6.18
N ASP A 114 -2.31 9.18 5.37
CA ASP A 114 -2.68 10.59 5.34
C ASP A 114 -3.18 11.06 6.72
N ARG A 115 -4.05 10.26 7.35
CA ARG A 115 -4.55 10.52 8.71
C ARG A 115 -3.44 10.49 9.75
N VAL A 116 -2.51 9.55 9.72
CA VAL A 116 -1.45 9.49 10.76
C VAL A 116 -0.47 10.65 10.62
N ILE A 117 -0.23 11.16 9.41
CA ILE A 117 0.55 12.39 9.20
C ILE A 117 -0.20 13.61 9.75
N GLU A 118 -1.52 13.72 9.55
CA GLU A 118 -2.35 14.76 10.20
C GLU A 118 -2.20 14.73 11.73
N TYR A 119 -2.01 13.53 12.31
CA TYR A 119 -1.75 13.32 13.74
C TYR A 119 -0.27 13.50 14.14
N GLY A 120 0.57 14.04 13.26
CA GLY A 120 1.95 14.44 13.57
C GLY A 120 3.00 13.37 13.31
N ALA A 121 2.68 12.29 12.57
CA ALA A 121 3.70 11.38 12.09
C ALA A 121 4.72 12.10 11.23
N GLY A 122 5.99 11.94 11.57
CA GLY A 122 7.13 12.54 10.90
C GLY A 122 7.43 14.00 11.20
N PHE A 123 6.51 14.73 11.85
CA PHE A 123 6.69 16.16 12.17
C PHE A 123 7.96 16.46 12.97
N ARG A 124 8.31 15.62 13.96
CA ARG A 124 9.47 15.88 14.83
C ARG A 124 10.81 15.59 14.13
N ASN A 125 10.82 14.63 13.21
CA ASN A 125 12.02 14.17 12.53
C ASN A 125 12.14 14.73 11.10
N GLU A 126 11.13 15.48 10.65
CA GLU A 126 10.99 16.01 9.28
C GLU A 126 11.04 14.89 8.21
N ASP A 127 10.45 13.74 8.52
CA ASP A 127 10.45 12.52 7.70
C ASP A 127 9.05 12.09 7.22
N GLU A 128 8.05 12.96 7.29
CA GLU A 128 6.69 12.69 6.80
C GLU A 128 6.65 12.38 5.29
N PHE A 129 7.62 12.91 4.53
CA PHE A 129 7.74 12.68 3.09
C PHE A 129 7.90 11.19 2.75
N VAL A 130 8.47 10.39 3.67
CA VAL A 130 8.63 8.95 3.47
C VAL A 130 7.26 8.25 3.41
N LEU A 131 6.30 8.70 4.23
CA LEU A 131 4.93 8.18 4.19
C LEU A 131 4.21 8.64 2.92
N ILE A 132 4.47 9.86 2.46
CA ILE A 132 3.95 10.39 1.18
C ILE A 132 4.45 9.53 0.00
N GLU A 133 5.73 9.16 -0.03
CA GLU A 133 6.28 8.26 -1.06
C GLU A 133 5.60 6.88 -1.06
N VAL A 134 5.22 6.35 0.10
CA VAL A 134 4.44 5.11 0.19
C VAL A 134 3.03 5.30 -0.39
N MET A 135 2.38 6.43 -0.14
CA MET A 135 1.08 6.74 -0.72
C MET A 135 1.16 6.89 -2.25
N ASP A 136 2.21 7.53 -2.77
CA ASP A 136 2.46 7.62 -4.22
C ASP A 136 2.72 6.25 -4.85
N THR A 137 3.46 5.39 -4.14
CA THR A 137 3.67 4.00 -4.57
C THR A 137 2.33 3.26 -4.65
N CYS A 138 1.44 3.44 -3.67
CA CYS A 138 0.09 2.87 -3.70
C CYS A 138 -0.71 3.36 -4.91
N ARG A 139 -0.67 4.66 -5.23
CA ARG A 139 -1.30 5.23 -6.43
C ARG A 139 -0.81 4.53 -7.70
N ASP A 140 0.51 4.41 -7.86
CA ASP A 140 1.10 3.83 -9.06
C ASP A 140 0.76 2.34 -9.20
N LEU A 141 0.73 1.61 -8.08
CA LEU A 141 0.29 0.22 -8.02
C LEU A 141 -1.19 0.06 -8.35
N MET A 142 -2.06 0.95 -7.86
CA MET A 142 -3.48 0.97 -8.26
C MET A 142 -3.62 1.16 -9.78
N LEU A 143 -2.91 2.11 -10.37
CA LEU A 143 -2.95 2.37 -11.81
C LEU A 143 -2.44 1.16 -12.63
N ALA A 144 -1.39 0.50 -12.16
CA ALA A 144 -0.86 -0.71 -12.78
C ALA A 144 -1.87 -1.87 -12.70
N ALA A 145 -2.48 -2.10 -11.53
CA ALA A 145 -3.50 -3.11 -11.33
C ALA A 145 -4.73 -2.87 -12.22
N ILE A 146 -5.25 -1.65 -12.25
CA ILE A 146 -6.37 -1.26 -13.13
C ILE A 146 -6.02 -1.56 -14.60
N LYS A 147 -4.83 -1.18 -15.06
CA LYS A 147 -4.40 -1.44 -16.44
C LYS A 147 -4.30 -2.93 -16.75
N LYS A 148 -3.83 -3.73 -15.79
CA LYS A 148 -3.68 -5.18 -15.92
C LYS A 148 -5.03 -5.89 -16.02
N TYR A 149 -5.93 -5.63 -15.08
CA TYR A 149 -7.17 -6.39 -14.93
C TYR A 149 -8.35 -5.80 -15.73
N SER A 150 -8.32 -4.52 -16.10
CA SER A 150 -9.46 -3.85 -16.75
C SER A 150 -9.95 -4.53 -18.02
N LYS A 151 -9.10 -5.26 -18.74
CA LYS A 151 -9.50 -5.96 -19.97
C LYS A 151 -10.34 -7.20 -19.72
N ASP A 152 -10.13 -7.85 -18.59
CA ASP A 152 -10.71 -9.16 -18.28
C ASP A 152 -11.99 -9.05 -17.44
N LEU A 153 -12.26 -7.86 -16.90
CA LEU A 153 -13.45 -7.58 -16.09
C LEU A 153 -14.69 -7.32 -16.95
N SER A 154 -15.82 -7.82 -16.47
CA SER A 154 -17.15 -7.49 -16.99
C SER A 154 -17.51 -6.02 -16.70
N ALA A 155 -18.52 -5.51 -17.42
CA ALA A 155 -19.03 -4.16 -17.18
C ALA A 155 -19.58 -3.97 -15.75
N GLU A 156 -20.18 -5.01 -15.17
CA GLU A 156 -20.70 -4.97 -13.80
C GLU A 156 -19.56 -4.88 -12.78
N GLU A 157 -18.48 -5.66 -12.96
CA GLU A 157 -17.32 -5.62 -12.07
C GLU A 157 -16.57 -4.28 -12.17
N LEU A 158 -16.41 -3.75 -13.38
CA LEU A 158 -15.85 -2.41 -13.59
C LEU A 158 -16.71 -1.32 -12.93
N SER A 159 -18.04 -1.44 -12.99
CA SER A 159 -18.95 -0.51 -12.31
C SER A 159 -18.76 -0.54 -10.79
N LYS A 160 -18.64 -1.73 -10.18
CA LYS A 160 -18.38 -1.87 -8.74
C LYS A 160 -17.05 -1.24 -8.33
N VAL A 161 -16.00 -1.45 -9.13
CA VAL A 161 -14.69 -0.82 -8.92
C VAL A 161 -14.77 0.70 -9.03
N SER A 162 -15.47 1.20 -10.06
CA SER A 162 -15.64 2.63 -10.28
C SER A 162 -16.44 3.30 -9.16
N GLU A 163 -17.51 2.67 -8.68
CA GLU A 163 -18.35 3.18 -7.58
C GLU A 163 -17.57 3.22 -6.27
N TYR A 164 -16.79 2.19 -5.99
CA TYR A 164 -15.91 2.14 -4.82
C TYR A 164 -14.91 3.29 -4.83
N LEU A 165 -14.11 3.43 -5.89
CA LEU A 165 -13.09 4.47 -5.98
C LEU A 165 -13.69 5.89 -5.95
N LYS A 166 -14.84 6.11 -6.59
CA LYS A 166 -15.55 7.40 -6.54
C LYS A 166 -15.99 7.74 -5.11
N THR A 167 -16.50 6.75 -4.38
CA THR A 167 -16.97 6.95 -3.00
C THR A 167 -15.80 7.31 -2.09
N GLU A 168 -14.68 6.58 -2.21
CA GLU A 168 -13.52 6.82 -1.37
C GLU A 168 -12.77 8.11 -1.77
N SER A 169 -12.72 8.46 -3.07
CA SER A 169 -12.11 9.72 -3.51
C SER A 169 -12.84 10.96 -2.98
N VAL A 170 -14.17 10.89 -2.83
CA VAL A 170 -14.98 11.99 -2.25
C VAL A 170 -14.79 12.10 -0.74
N ARG A 171 -14.52 10.97 -0.06
CA ARG A 171 -14.28 10.94 1.39
C ARG A 171 -12.88 11.35 1.78
N TYR A 172 -11.93 11.18 0.86
CA TYR A 172 -10.52 11.42 1.11
C TYR A 172 -10.21 12.92 1.13
N CYS A 173 -9.68 13.37 2.28
CA CYS A 173 -9.25 14.75 2.51
C CYS A 173 -7.72 14.79 2.64
N SER A 174 -7.01 14.81 1.51
CA SER A 174 -5.55 14.77 1.46
C SER A 174 -4.91 15.95 2.19
N ILE A 175 -3.89 15.69 3.01
CA ILE A 175 -3.11 16.74 3.69
C ILE A 175 -2.24 17.59 2.75
N ASP A 176 -1.84 17.03 1.61
CA ASP A 176 -0.92 17.63 0.63
C ASP A 176 -1.66 18.17 -0.61
N ASN A 177 -2.99 18.12 -0.59
CA ASN A 177 -3.88 18.45 -1.72
C ASN A 177 -3.78 17.49 -2.92
N GLU A 178 -3.17 16.31 -2.76
CA GLU A 178 -3.12 15.29 -3.82
C GLU A 178 -4.13 14.17 -3.59
N ASN A 179 -5.21 14.16 -4.37
CA ASN A 179 -6.18 13.06 -4.35
C ASN A 179 -5.73 11.85 -5.19
N ARG A 180 -4.89 11.03 -4.59
CA ARG A 180 -4.33 9.80 -5.19
C ARG A 180 -5.41 8.78 -5.57
N ILE A 181 -6.52 8.75 -4.83
CA ILE A 181 -7.66 7.84 -5.09
C ILE A 181 -8.47 8.34 -6.30
N GLU A 182 -8.68 9.65 -6.42
CA GLU A 182 -9.33 10.27 -7.58
C GLU A 182 -8.56 9.97 -8.86
N THR A 183 -7.22 10.02 -8.82
CA THR A 183 -6.38 9.66 -9.97
C THR A 183 -6.67 8.23 -10.46
N ALA A 184 -6.84 7.28 -9.54
CA ALA A 184 -7.22 5.91 -9.87
C ALA A 184 -8.67 5.81 -10.39
N PHE A 185 -9.60 6.56 -9.79
CA PHE A 185 -10.99 6.65 -10.26
C PHE A 185 -11.09 7.16 -11.70
N GLU A 186 -10.43 8.28 -12.02
CA GLU A 186 -10.41 8.85 -13.37
C GLU A 186 -9.86 7.85 -14.39
N LYS A 187 -8.87 7.03 -13.99
CA LYS A 187 -8.34 5.99 -14.85
C LYS A 187 -9.39 4.93 -15.18
N VAL A 188 -10.12 4.42 -14.18
CA VAL A 188 -11.21 3.44 -14.40
C VAL A 188 -12.32 4.05 -15.23
N ALA A 189 -12.71 5.30 -14.96
CA ALA A 189 -13.75 6.00 -15.70
C ALA A 189 -13.39 6.13 -17.19
N SER A 190 -12.16 6.55 -17.50
CA SER A 190 -11.69 6.68 -18.89
C SER A 190 -11.71 5.34 -19.66
N LEU A 191 -11.38 4.23 -18.98
CA LEU A 191 -11.40 2.89 -19.58
C LEU A 191 -12.83 2.38 -19.79
N THR A 192 -13.73 2.73 -18.88
CA THR A 192 -15.15 2.39 -18.97
C THR A 192 -15.80 3.16 -20.10
N GLU A 193 -15.56 4.47 -20.20
CA GLU A 193 -15.97 5.34 -21.31
C GLU A 193 -15.57 4.78 -22.67
N GLY A 194 -14.30 4.40 -22.83
CA GLY A 194 -13.80 3.83 -24.08
C GLY A 194 -14.45 2.49 -24.47
N ARG A 195 -15.01 1.75 -23.51
CA ARG A 195 -15.62 0.42 -23.72
C ARG A 195 -17.12 0.47 -23.91
N THR A 196 -17.83 1.25 -23.09
CA THR A 196 -19.30 1.26 -23.04
C THR A 196 -19.90 2.53 -23.65
N GLY A 197 -19.09 3.56 -23.88
CA GLY A 197 -19.57 4.89 -24.22
C GLY A 197 -20.29 5.58 -23.06
N ILE A 198 -20.17 5.10 -21.82
CA ILE A 198 -20.77 5.72 -20.63
C ILE A 198 -19.72 6.59 -19.93
N THR A 199 -20.04 7.87 -19.78
CA THR A 199 -19.21 8.89 -19.10
C THR A 199 -19.06 8.67 -17.60
N LYS A 200 -18.05 9.30 -16.99
CA LYS A 200 -17.83 9.35 -15.52
C LYS A 200 -19.04 9.80 -14.69
N ASP A 201 -19.98 10.52 -15.32
CA ASP A 201 -21.23 10.99 -14.70
C ASP A 201 -22.42 10.05 -14.95
N GLY A 202 -22.19 8.89 -15.58
CA GLY A 202 -23.23 7.92 -15.92
C GLY A 202 -24.06 8.30 -17.16
N ALA A 203 -23.71 9.39 -17.85
CA ALA A 203 -24.36 9.77 -19.11
C ALA A 203 -23.82 8.96 -20.29
N TYR A 204 -24.67 8.57 -21.23
CA TYR A 204 -24.23 7.98 -22.50
C TYR A 204 -23.63 9.06 -23.41
N VAL A 205 -22.45 8.81 -23.94
CA VAL A 205 -21.88 9.57 -25.05
C VAL A 205 -22.80 9.35 -26.26
N ARG A 206 -23.56 10.37 -26.66
CA ARG A 206 -24.38 10.34 -27.88
C ARG A 206 -23.46 10.27 -29.10
N GLY A 207 -23.09 9.07 -29.51
CA GLY A 207 -22.28 8.82 -30.69
C GLY A 207 -23.13 8.63 -31.95
N ALA A 208 -23.50 9.73 -32.62
CA ALA A 208 -24.03 9.70 -34.00
C ALA A 208 -22.94 9.44 -35.07
N SER A 209 -21.83 8.79 -34.71
CA SER A 209 -20.62 8.74 -35.55
C SER A 209 -20.09 7.32 -35.87
N TYR A 210 -20.62 6.26 -35.26
CA TYR A 210 -20.11 4.89 -35.47
C TYR A 210 -20.70 4.15 -36.69
N TYR A 211 -21.59 4.78 -37.47
CA TYR A 211 -22.16 4.21 -38.70
C TYR A 211 -21.59 4.79 -40.01
N ARG A 212 -20.31 5.21 -40.04
CA ARG A 212 -19.70 5.72 -41.30
C ARG A 212 -18.68 4.84 -42.00
N ASN A 213 -18.32 3.67 -41.44
CA ASN A 213 -17.38 2.74 -42.08
C ASN A 213 -17.95 1.34 -42.35
N LEU A 214 -19.28 1.23 -42.51
CA LEU A 214 -19.91 0.07 -43.16
C LEU A 214 -20.36 0.49 -44.57
N LYS A 215 -19.38 0.60 -45.47
CA LYS A 215 -19.56 0.50 -46.92
C LYS A 215 -18.35 -0.22 -47.52
#